data_AF-A0A939NLY8-F1
#
_entry.id   AF-A0A939NLY8-F1
#
_cell.length_a   1.000
_cell.length_b   1.000
_cell.length_c   1.000
_cell.angle_alpha   90.00
_cell.angle_beta   90.00
_cell.angle_gamma   90.00
#
_symmetry.space_group_name_H-M   'P 1'
#
loop_
_entity.id
_entity.type
_entity.pdbx_description
1 polymer ?
#
loop_
_entity_poly.entity_id
_entity_poly.type
_entity_poly.pdbx_seq_one_letter_code
_entity_poly.pdbx_strand_id
1 'polypeptide(L)'
;MRFPNQRLAQLFTLLRNETLPQDELAQRLSVSTRTVRADITALNTLLAQYGAQFILNRGSGYQLKIDNPTSFRAGGDRAEGAARAAYRRDRITFLLVRFLTSAFSIKLEDLADEWFVSRATLQNDMVEVRERFQRYQLTLETRPRHGMKLFGSEVSIRACLTDLLWS
;
A
#
# COMPACT_ATOMS: atom_id res chain seq x y z
N MET A 1 -8.55 18.93 12.24
CA MET A 1 -7.75 19.74 11.28
C MET A 1 -8.69 20.45 10.31
N ARG A 2 -8.47 21.73 9.97
CA ARG A 2 -9.29 22.47 8.99
C ARG A 2 -8.51 22.62 7.68
N PHE A 3 -9.09 22.19 6.56
CA PHE A 3 -8.47 22.30 5.24
C PHE A 3 -8.90 23.59 4.53
N PRO A 4 -7.98 24.28 3.83
CA PRO A 4 -8.27 25.51 3.08
C PRO A 4 -9.23 25.30 1.90
N ASN A 5 -9.22 24.10 1.32
CA ASN A 5 -10.10 23.73 0.22
C ASN A 5 -10.41 22.22 0.24
N GLN A 6 -11.44 21.83 -0.50
CA GLN A 6 -11.90 20.44 -0.58
C GLN A 6 -10.88 19.49 -1.21
N ARG A 7 -10.08 19.97 -2.17
CA ARG A 7 -9.08 19.14 -2.84
C ARG A 7 -7.94 18.73 -1.90
N LEU A 8 -7.48 19.62 -1.02
CA LEU A 8 -6.51 19.29 0.02
C LEU A 8 -7.10 18.27 1.00
N ALA A 9 -8.37 18.40 1.37
CA ALA A 9 -9.02 17.39 2.21
C ALA A 9 -9.08 16.00 1.51
N GLN A 10 -9.39 15.97 0.22
CA GLN A 10 -9.38 14.74 -0.58
C GLN A 10 -7.98 14.13 -0.71
N LEU A 11 -6.96 14.95 -1.04
CA LEU A 11 -5.58 14.53 -1.14
C LEU A 11 -5.05 13.96 0.18
N PHE A 12 -5.33 14.63 1.30
CA PHE A 12 -5.01 14.14 2.63
C PHE A 12 -5.68 12.78 2.88
N THR A 13 -6.97 12.65 2.56
CA THR A 13 -7.72 11.41 2.78
C THR A 13 -7.16 10.24 1.98
N LEU A 14 -6.84 10.45 0.69
CA LEU A 14 -6.22 9.44 -0.17
C LEU A 14 -4.87 8.98 0.40
N LEU A 15 -3.98 9.92 0.67
CA LEU A 15 -2.62 9.61 1.12
C LEU A 15 -2.51 9.16 2.57
N ARG A 16 -3.57 9.34 3.36
CA ARG A 16 -3.67 8.76 4.71
C ARG A 16 -3.84 7.25 4.65
N ASN A 17 -4.52 6.74 3.63
CA ASN A 17 -4.89 5.33 3.51
C ASN A 17 -3.83 4.53 2.74
N GLU A 18 -3.15 5.16 1.78
CA GLU A 18 -2.25 4.49 0.84
C GLU A 18 -1.09 5.38 0.40
N THR A 19 0.00 4.74 -0.01
CA THR A 19 1.13 5.44 -0.64
C THR A 19 0.89 5.48 -2.14
N LEU A 20 0.64 6.68 -2.69
CA LEU A 20 0.26 6.83 -4.10
C LEU A 20 1.30 7.59 -4.92
N PRO A 21 1.61 7.12 -6.14
CA PRO A 21 2.41 7.86 -7.11
C PRO A 21 1.80 9.22 -7.44
N GLN A 22 2.66 10.17 -7.82
CA GLN A 22 2.24 11.51 -8.18
C GLN A 22 1.28 11.51 -9.39
N ASP A 23 1.51 10.63 -10.36
CA ASP A 23 0.69 10.55 -11.58
C ASP A 23 -0.69 9.96 -11.30
N GLU A 24 -0.78 9.04 -10.34
CA GLU A 24 -2.05 8.45 -9.92
C GLU A 24 -2.89 9.45 -9.12
N LEU A 25 -2.28 10.22 -8.23
CA LEU A 25 -2.95 11.34 -7.55
C LEU A 25 -3.48 12.36 -8.54
N ALA A 26 -2.71 12.65 -9.59
CA ALA A 26 -3.10 13.58 -10.64
C ALA A 26 -4.35 13.06 -11.38
N GLN A 27 -4.37 11.77 -11.73
CA GLN A 27 -5.51 11.13 -12.37
C GLN A 27 -6.75 11.12 -11.47
N ARG A 28 -6.64 10.63 -10.22
CA ARG A 28 -7.77 10.51 -9.29
C ARG A 28 -8.39 11.86 -8.93
N LEU A 29 -7.57 12.91 -8.81
CA LEU A 29 -8.03 14.27 -8.52
C LEU A 29 -8.36 15.07 -9.78
N SER A 30 -8.19 14.50 -10.98
CA SER A 30 -8.39 15.18 -12.27
C SER A 30 -7.61 16.50 -12.37
N VAL A 31 -6.34 16.47 -11.97
CA VAL A 31 -5.43 17.62 -12.01
C VAL A 31 -4.09 17.26 -12.65
N SER A 32 -3.27 18.27 -12.93
CA SER A 32 -1.90 18.03 -13.37
C SER A 32 -1.01 17.53 -12.23
N THR A 33 0.05 16.81 -12.57
CA THR A 33 1.08 16.36 -11.62
C THR A 33 1.79 17.55 -10.95
N ARG A 34 1.87 18.71 -11.64
CA ARG A 34 2.31 20.00 -11.09
C ARG A 34 1.39 20.49 -9.96
N THR A 35 0.07 20.36 -10.16
CA THR A 35 -0.95 20.72 -9.16
C THR A 35 -0.84 19.82 -7.93
N VAL A 36 -0.64 18.51 -8.11
CA VAL A 36 -0.39 17.57 -7.00
C VAL A 36 0.79 18.03 -6.14
N ARG A 37 1.93 18.41 -6.75
CA ARG A 37 3.10 18.92 -5.99
C ARG A 37 2.78 20.18 -5.20
N ALA A 38 2.06 21.12 -5.80
CA ALA A 38 1.66 22.36 -5.12
C ALA A 38 0.72 22.06 -3.94
N ASP A 39 -0.24 21.15 -4.14
CA ASP A 39 -1.17 20.74 -3.11
C ASP A 39 -0.44 20.01 -1.97
N ILE A 40 0.51 19.09 -2.26
CA ILE A 40 1.34 18.43 -1.23
C ILE A 40 2.13 19.46 -0.42
N THR A 41 2.76 20.44 -1.07
CA THR A 41 3.49 21.50 -0.37
C THR A 41 2.58 22.26 0.58
N ALA A 42 1.41 22.69 0.11
CA ALA A 42 0.42 23.38 0.95
C ALA A 42 -0.03 22.50 2.12
N LEU A 43 -0.20 21.20 1.88
CA LEU A 43 -0.65 20.25 2.88
C LEU A 43 0.42 19.96 3.93
N ASN A 44 1.70 19.90 3.54
CA ASN A 44 2.83 19.79 4.46
C ASN A 44 2.98 21.03 5.35
N THR A 45 2.72 22.23 4.83
CA THR A 45 2.67 23.44 5.66
C THR A 45 1.60 23.32 6.74
N LEU A 46 0.43 22.76 6.42
CA LEU A 46 -0.63 22.55 7.41
C LEU A 46 -0.32 21.44 8.41
N LEU A 47 0.36 20.38 7.99
CA LEU A 47 0.70 19.23 8.83
C LEU A 47 1.89 19.48 9.76
N ALA A 48 2.75 20.47 9.45
CA ALA A 48 3.91 20.80 10.26
C ALA A 48 3.55 21.08 11.74
N GLN A 49 2.44 21.77 11.99
CA GLN A 49 1.95 22.05 13.36
C GLN A 49 1.53 20.78 14.14
N TYR A 50 1.25 19.69 13.42
CA TYR A 50 0.89 18.38 13.98
C TYR A 50 2.09 17.41 13.98
N GLY A 51 3.29 17.86 13.59
CA GLY A 51 4.49 17.01 13.55
C GLY A 51 4.41 15.90 12.50
N ALA A 52 3.73 16.15 11.37
CA ALA A 52 3.62 15.20 10.26
C ALA A 52 3.87 15.87 8.91
N GLN A 53 4.18 15.07 7.90
CA GLN A 53 4.40 15.52 6.53
C GLN A 53 4.24 14.35 5.54
N PHE A 54 3.82 14.65 4.32
CA PHE A 54 3.94 13.75 3.18
C PHE A 54 5.33 13.85 2.57
N ILE A 55 6.03 12.73 2.53
CA ILE A 55 7.33 12.59 1.86
C ILE A 55 7.15 11.82 0.56
N LEU A 56 7.87 12.24 -0.48
CA LEU A 56 7.95 11.47 -1.71
C LEU A 56 8.99 10.37 -1.55
N ASN A 57 8.55 9.12 -1.52
CA ASN A 57 9.45 7.98 -1.65
C ASN A 57 9.58 7.60 -3.13
N ARG A 58 10.78 7.75 -3.69
CA ARG A 58 11.03 7.50 -5.13
C ARG A 58 10.63 6.05 -5.48
N GLY A 59 9.79 5.90 -6.50
CA GLY A 59 9.26 4.60 -6.94
C GLY A 59 8.02 4.10 -6.18
N SER A 60 7.67 4.71 -5.03
CA SER A 60 6.45 4.36 -4.27
C SER A 60 5.39 5.46 -4.31
N GLY A 61 5.79 6.72 -4.39
CA GLY A 61 4.88 7.87 -4.32
C GLY A 61 4.89 8.55 -2.95
N TYR A 62 3.86 9.35 -2.68
CA TYR A 62 3.77 10.12 -1.44
C TYR A 62 3.30 9.25 -0.29
N GLN A 63 3.98 9.35 0.85
CA GLN A 63 3.65 8.62 2.08
C GLN A 63 3.60 9.58 3.27
N LEU A 64 2.63 9.39 4.16
CA LEU A 64 2.59 10.12 5.43
C LEU A 64 3.72 9.65 6.35
N LYS A 65 4.58 10.59 6.75
CA LYS A 65 5.59 10.46 7.79
C LYS A 65 5.13 11.24 9.02
N ILE A 66 5.20 10.61 10.18
CA ILE A 66 4.90 11.25 11.48
C ILE A 66 6.23 11.40 12.21
N ASP A 67 6.68 12.64 12.39
CA ASP A 67 7.93 12.97 13.08
C ASP A 67 7.71 13.07 14.59
N ASN A 68 6.51 13.48 15.05
CA ASN A 68 6.15 13.52 16.47
C ASN A 68 4.79 12.84 16.76
N PRO A 69 4.79 11.59 17.28
CA PRO A 69 3.57 10.82 17.52
C PRO A 69 2.63 11.41 18.58
N THR A 70 3.13 12.20 19.54
CA THR A 70 2.30 12.76 20.62
C THR A 70 1.50 13.98 20.16
N SER A 71 2.06 14.80 19.27
CA SER A 71 1.39 15.97 18.68
C SER A 71 0.35 15.59 17.63
N PHE A 72 0.59 14.51 16.88
CA PHE A 72 -0.32 14.03 15.83
C PHE A 72 -1.58 13.38 16.42
N ARG A 73 -1.44 12.65 17.54
CA ARG A 73 -2.53 11.93 18.24
C ARG A 73 -3.67 12.81 18.77
N ALA A 74 -3.45 14.11 18.95
CA ALA A 74 -4.49 15.05 19.37
C ALA A 74 -5.57 15.28 18.30
N GLY A 75 -5.39 14.73 17.08
CA GLY A 75 -6.27 14.95 15.93
C GLY A 75 -7.33 13.89 15.58
N GLY A 76 -7.33 12.67 16.17
CA GLY A 76 -8.39 11.66 15.92
C GLY A 76 -7.97 10.21 15.64
N ASP A 77 -7.00 9.65 16.37
CA ASP A 77 -6.02 8.73 15.75
C ASP A 77 -6.06 7.23 16.14
N ARG A 78 -7.08 6.73 16.87
CA ARG A 78 -7.14 5.29 17.26
C ARG A 78 -7.91 4.39 16.30
N ALA A 79 -9.07 4.83 15.81
CA ALA A 79 -9.87 4.05 14.86
C ALA A 79 -9.22 3.97 13.47
N GLU A 80 -8.42 4.97 13.12
CA GLU A 80 -7.89 5.17 11.77
C GLU A 80 -6.63 4.34 11.49
N GLY A 81 -5.75 4.19 12.48
CA GLY A 81 -4.62 3.26 12.41
C GLY A 81 -5.07 1.80 12.28
N ALA A 82 -6.18 1.44 12.94
CA ALA A 82 -6.78 0.12 12.81
C ALA A 82 -7.32 -0.13 11.39
N ALA A 83 -7.98 0.87 10.78
CA ALA A 83 -8.47 0.78 9.41
C ALA A 83 -7.33 0.63 8.38
N ARG A 84 -6.25 1.38 8.51
CA ARG A 84 -5.07 1.25 7.63
C ARG A 84 -4.39 -0.11 7.78
N ALA A 85 -4.27 -0.60 9.01
CA ALA A 85 -3.75 -1.94 9.27
C ALA A 85 -4.68 -3.05 8.75
N ALA A 86 -5.99 -2.82 8.71
CA ALA A 86 -6.95 -3.72 8.08
C ALA A 86 -6.77 -3.75 6.57
N TYR A 87 -6.72 -2.59 5.90
CA TYR A 87 -6.52 -2.52 4.45
C TYR A 87 -5.21 -3.18 3.98
N ARG A 88 -4.12 -2.99 4.72
CA ARG A 88 -2.86 -3.70 4.44
C ARG A 88 -3.01 -5.21 4.62
N ARG A 89 -3.67 -5.65 5.68
CA ARG A 89 -3.93 -7.09 5.92
C ARG A 89 -4.75 -7.68 4.78
N ASP A 90 -5.81 -7.01 4.34
CA ASP A 90 -6.65 -7.48 3.24
C ASP A 90 -5.86 -7.62 1.94
N ARG A 91 -4.98 -6.66 1.64
CA ARG A 91 -4.12 -6.71 0.45
C ARG A 91 -3.10 -7.86 0.51
N ILE A 92 -2.53 -8.13 1.69
CA ILE A 92 -1.64 -9.29 1.90
C ILE A 92 -2.42 -10.58 1.74
N THR A 93 -3.62 -10.69 2.32
CA THR A 93 -4.51 -11.84 2.16
C THR A 93 -4.84 -12.08 0.69
N PHE A 94 -5.17 -11.03 -0.06
CA PHE A 94 -5.42 -11.14 -1.49
C PHE A 94 -4.18 -11.65 -2.23
N LEU A 95 -3.00 -11.09 -1.99
CA LEU A 95 -1.75 -11.55 -2.62
C LEU A 95 -1.52 -13.03 -2.35
N LEU A 96 -1.71 -13.48 -1.10
CA LEU A 96 -1.56 -14.89 -0.71
C LEU A 96 -2.50 -15.78 -1.52
N VAL A 97 -3.80 -15.48 -1.52
CA VAL A 97 -4.80 -16.23 -2.30
C VAL A 97 -4.44 -16.24 -3.78
N ARG A 98 -4.10 -15.08 -4.35
CA ARG A 98 -3.78 -14.92 -5.77
C ARG A 98 -2.63 -15.82 -6.20
N PHE A 99 -1.56 -15.92 -5.40
CA PHE A 99 -0.44 -16.81 -5.68
C PHE A 99 -0.78 -18.30 -5.46
N LEU A 100 -1.55 -18.63 -4.43
CA LEU A 100 -1.97 -20.01 -4.14
C LEU A 100 -2.88 -20.60 -5.23
N THR A 101 -3.70 -19.76 -5.87
CA THR A 101 -4.70 -20.20 -6.86
C THR A 101 -4.27 -19.96 -8.31
N SER A 102 -3.13 -19.33 -8.58
CA SER A 102 -2.70 -19.02 -9.95
C SER A 102 -1.90 -20.15 -10.58
N ALA A 103 -2.32 -20.59 -11.77
CA ALA A 103 -1.53 -21.50 -12.61
C ALA A 103 -0.33 -20.78 -13.28
N PHE A 104 -0.40 -19.45 -13.42
CA PHE A 104 0.54 -18.63 -14.18
C PHE A 104 1.35 -17.70 -13.28
N SER A 105 2.47 -17.23 -13.81
CA SER A 105 3.28 -16.19 -13.16
C SER A 105 2.51 -14.86 -13.10
N ILE A 106 2.67 -14.14 -12.00
CA ILE A 106 1.99 -12.87 -11.74
C ILE A 106 3.02 -11.73 -11.71
N LYS A 107 2.77 -10.66 -12.45
CA LYS A 107 3.58 -9.44 -12.36
C LYS A 107 2.97 -8.50 -11.32
N LEU A 108 3.80 -7.96 -10.44
CA LEU A 108 3.36 -6.94 -9.48
C LEU A 108 2.99 -5.62 -10.17
N GLU A 109 3.49 -5.36 -11.37
CA GLU A 109 3.13 -4.17 -12.17
C GLU A 109 1.65 -4.25 -12.57
N ASP A 110 1.23 -5.38 -13.13
CA ASP A 110 -0.17 -5.61 -13.49
C ASP A 110 -1.11 -5.51 -12.27
N LEU A 111 -0.71 -6.06 -11.11
CA LEU A 111 -1.49 -5.95 -9.88
C LEU A 111 -1.51 -4.53 -9.30
N ALA A 112 -0.42 -3.79 -9.45
CA ALA A 112 -0.32 -2.41 -9.00
C ALA A 112 -1.30 -1.53 -9.80
N ASP A 113 -1.36 -1.74 -11.11
CA ASP A 113 -2.31 -1.05 -11.98
C ASP A 113 -3.76 -1.47 -11.68
N GLU A 114 -4.01 -2.77 -11.49
CA GLU A 114 -5.35 -3.32 -11.20
C GLU A 114 -5.91 -2.80 -9.86
N TRP A 115 -5.09 -2.72 -8.82
CA TRP A 115 -5.53 -2.31 -7.49
C TRP A 115 -5.28 -0.83 -7.20
N PHE A 116 -4.82 -0.09 -8.21
CA PHE A 116 -4.52 1.33 -8.09
C PHE A 116 -3.60 1.62 -6.88
N VAL A 117 -2.46 0.92 -6.83
CA VAL A 117 -1.43 1.12 -5.81
C VAL A 117 -0.06 1.16 -6.46
N SER A 118 0.94 1.74 -5.82
CA SER A 118 2.30 1.68 -6.38
C SER A 118 2.89 0.28 -6.33
N ARG A 119 3.69 -0.06 -7.34
CA ARG A 119 4.51 -1.28 -7.36
C ARG A 119 5.32 -1.46 -6.08
N ALA A 120 5.87 -0.38 -5.53
CA ALA A 120 6.66 -0.46 -4.30
C ALA A 120 5.81 -0.73 -3.05
N THR A 121 4.54 -0.31 -3.03
CA THR A 121 3.59 -0.71 -1.97
C THR A 121 3.43 -2.22 -1.97
N LEU A 122 3.13 -2.81 -3.13
CA LEU A 122 3.05 -4.27 -3.26
C LEU A 122 4.38 -4.94 -2.94
N GLN A 123 5.52 -4.37 -3.37
CA GLN A 123 6.84 -4.90 -3.04
C GLN A 123 7.09 -4.96 -1.51
N ASN A 124 6.62 -3.96 -0.76
CA ASN A 124 6.70 -3.96 0.70
C ASN A 124 5.78 -4.99 1.34
N ASP A 125 4.59 -5.22 0.77
CA ASP A 125 3.69 -6.28 1.24
C ASP A 125 4.25 -7.67 0.93
N MET A 126 5.01 -7.80 -0.17
CA MET A 126 5.67 -9.06 -0.53
C MET A 126 6.71 -9.53 0.49
N VAL A 127 7.14 -8.69 1.43
CA VAL A 127 7.97 -9.13 2.56
C VAL A 127 7.17 -10.10 3.43
N GLU A 128 6.00 -9.68 3.90
CA GLU A 128 5.13 -10.54 4.73
C GLU A 128 4.57 -11.73 3.94
N VAL A 129 4.22 -11.55 2.66
CA VAL A 129 3.75 -12.65 1.81
C VAL A 129 4.79 -13.78 1.71
N ARG A 130 6.08 -13.44 1.51
CA ARG A 130 7.16 -14.43 1.46
C ARG A 130 7.34 -15.15 2.80
N GLU A 131 7.31 -14.40 3.90
CA GLU A 131 7.41 -14.98 5.25
C GLU A 131 6.27 -15.97 5.54
N ARG A 132 5.04 -15.63 5.13
CA ARG A 132 3.87 -16.52 5.26
C ARG A 132 4.04 -17.80 4.45
N PHE A 133 4.49 -17.71 3.20
CA PHE A 133 4.74 -18.87 2.36
C PHE A 133 5.87 -19.77 2.88
N GLN A 134 6.94 -19.16 3.41
CA GLN A 134 8.08 -19.92 3.94
C GLN A 134 7.68 -20.85 5.09
N ARG A 135 6.68 -20.50 5.91
CA ARG A 135 6.15 -21.36 6.98
C ARG A 135 5.60 -22.69 6.48
N TYR A 136 5.16 -22.75 5.21
CA TYR A 136 4.64 -23.95 4.56
C TYR A 136 5.65 -24.58 3.58
N GLN A 137 6.90 -24.11 3.59
CA GLN A 137 7.95 -24.50 2.64
C GLN A 137 7.58 -24.14 1.18
N LEU A 138 6.77 -23.10 1.01
CA LEU A 138 6.44 -22.54 -0.30
C LEU A 138 7.40 -21.39 -0.62
N THR A 139 7.85 -21.33 -1.88
CA THR A 139 8.83 -20.32 -2.33
C THR A 139 8.31 -19.58 -3.55
N LEU A 140 8.47 -18.25 -3.55
CA LEU A 140 8.20 -17.42 -4.72
C LEU A 140 9.48 -17.24 -5.53
N GLU A 141 9.49 -17.77 -6.75
CA GLU A 141 10.56 -17.51 -7.70
C GLU A 141 10.18 -16.36 -8.61
N THR A 142 11.12 -15.44 -8.84
CA THR A 142 10.94 -14.31 -9.77
C THR A 142 11.69 -14.60 -11.06
N ARG A 143 10.98 -14.56 -12.20
CA ARG A 143 11.59 -14.65 -13.52
C ARG A 143 11.56 -13.28 -14.20
N PRO A 144 12.72 -12.76 -14.66
CA PRO A 144 12.76 -11.50 -15.40
C PRO A 144 11.74 -11.50 -16.55
N ARG A 145 10.98 -10.40 -16.68
CA ARG A 145 9.91 -10.20 -17.68
C ARG A 145 8.68 -11.11 -17.59
N HIS A 146 8.70 -12.15 -16.77
CA HIS A 146 7.61 -13.13 -16.67
C HIS A 146 6.84 -13.04 -15.34
N GLY A 147 7.38 -12.36 -14.33
CA GLY A 147 6.74 -12.18 -13.03
C GLY A 147 7.15 -13.24 -12.01
N MET A 148 6.35 -13.37 -10.96
CA MET A 148 6.59 -14.26 -9.81
C MET A 148 5.66 -15.47 -9.87
N LYS A 149 6.16 -16.65 -9.51
CA LYS A 149 5.35 -17.86 -9.40
C LYS A 149 5.66 -18.60 -8.11
N LEU A 150 4.62 -19.17 -7.51
CA LEU A 150 4.72 -19.96 -6.29
C LEU A 150 5.13 -21.40 -6.61
N PHE A 151 6.05 -21.95 -5.84
CA PHE A 151 6.56 -23.31 -5.95
C PHE A 151 6.51 -24.00 -4.58
N GLY A 152 6.24 -25.31 -4.62
CA GLY A 152 6.18 -26.17 -3.46
C GLY A 152 5.29 -27.38 -3.70
N SER A 153 5.13 -28.22 -2.68
CA SER A 153 4.27 -29.40 -2.79
C SER A 153 2.79 -29.00 -2.84
N GLU A 154 1.98 -29.79 -3.53
CA GLU A 154 0.52 -29.60 -3.58
C GLU A 154 -0.11 -29.63 -2.18
N VAL A 155 0.41 -30.51 -1.31
CA VAL A 155 0.00 -30.62 0.10
C VAL A 155 0.31 -29.32 0.86
N SER A 156 1.49 -28.74 0.66
CA SER A 156 1.87 -27.45 1.26
C SER A 156 0.97 -26.30 0.80
N ILE A 157 0.61 -26.28 -0.50
CA ILE A 157 -0.31 -25.28 -1.06
C ILE A 157 -1.69 -25.42 -0.41
N ARG A 158 -2.23 -26.64 -0.34
CA ARG A 158 -3.53 -26.90 0.32
C ARG A 158 -3.52 -26.54 1.80
N ALA A 159 -2.45 -26.88 2.52
CA ALA A 159 -2.32 -26.54 3.93
C ALA A 159 -2.31 -25.02 4.15
N CYS A 160 -1.53 -24.28 3.36
CA CYS A 160 -1.49 -22.82 3.44
C CYS A 160 -2.84 -22.18 3.12
N LEU A 161 -3.53 -22.66 2.07
CA LEU A 161 -4.84 -22.15 1.69
C LEU A 161 -5.91 -22.46 2.75
N THR A 162 -5.87 -23.65 3.34
CA THR A 162 -6.75 -24.05 4.44
C THR A 162 -6.57 -23.09 5.62
N ASP A 163 -5.35 -22.95 6.13
CA ASP A 163 -5.10 -22.07 7.28
C ASP A 163 -5.54 -20.62 7.04
N LEU A 164 -5.45 -20.13 5.80
CA LEU A 164 -5.90 -18.78 5.43
C LEU A 164 -7.43 -18.62 5.40
N LEU A 165 -8.19 -19.68 5.07
CA LEU A 165 -9.65 -19.65 5.04
C LEU A 165 -10.28 -19.79 6.44
N TRP A 166 -9.54 -20.35 7.39
CA TRP A 166 -9.99 -20.61 8.76
C TRP A 166 -9.32 -19.70 9.82
N SER A 167 -8.60 -18.64 9.41
CA SER A 167 -7.98 -17.62 10.26
C SER A 167 -8.78 -16.33 10.36
#